data_AF-A0A2T4XFX8-F1
#
_entry.id   AF-A0A2T4XFX8-F1
#
_cell.length_a   1.000
_cell.length_b   1.000
_cell.length_c   1.000
_cell.angle_alpha   90.00
_cell.angle_beta   90.00
_cell.angle_gamma   90.00
#
_symmetry.space_group_name_H-M   'P 1'
#
loop_
_entity.id
_entity.type
_entity.pdbx_description
1 polymer ?
#
loop_
_entity_poly.entity_id
_entity_poly.type
_entity_poly.pdbx_seq_one_letter_code
_entity_poly.pdbx_strand_id
1 'polypeptide(L)' 'MPLKEQSWPEGTRPLLCTSTFCFQHETYVRQCIESILMQRTTFPVRVCIHDDASTDKTAEVIRSYQEAYPGKIWA' A
#
# COMPACT_ATOMS: atom_id res chain seq x y z
N MET A 1 12.53 -4.20 10.98
CA MET A 1 11.81 -2.94 10.74
C MET A 1 10.63 -3.22 9.82
N PRO A 2 9.40 -2.83 10.17
CA PRO A 2 8.22 -2.98 9.31
C PRO A 2 8.32 -2.11 8.05
N LEU A 3 7.63 -2.45 6.97
CA LEU A 3 7.69 -1.75 5.68
C LEU A 3 7.46 -0.23 5.79
N LYS A 4 6.53 0.21 6.66
CA LYS A 4 6.26 1.63 6.91
C LYS A 4 7.48 2.45 7.36
N GLU A 5 8.45 1.80 8.00
CA GLU A 5 9.69 2.42 8.49
C GLU A 5 10.90 2.14 7.58
N GLN A 6 10.75 1.28 6.56
CA GLN A 6 11.86 0.94 5.67
C GLN A 6 12.16 2.04 4.65
N SER A 7 13.45 2.26 4.39
CA SER A 7 13.94 3.11 3.31
C SER A 7 15.07 2.38 2.60
N TRP A 8 15.06 2.43 1.27
CA TRP A 8 16.00 1.72 0.41
C TRP A 8 16.52 2.68 -0.66
N PRO A 9 17.80 2.60 -1.05
CA PRO A 9 18.32 3.34 -2.20
C PRO A 9 17.54 3.03 -3.48
N GLU A 10 17.41 4.02 -4.35
CA GLU A 10 16.80 3.83 -5.67
C GLU A 10 17.54 2.74 -6.45
N GLY A 11 16.79 1.88 -7.15
CA GLY A 11 17.37 0.78 -7.92
C GLY A 11 17.69 -0.50 -7.12
N THR A 12 17.47 -0.53 -5.79
CA THR A 12 17.66 -1.75 -4.98
C THR A 12 16.86 -2.93 -5.56
N ARG A 13 17.47 -4.13 -5.54
CA ARG A 13 16.88 -5.38 -6.04
C ARG A 13 17.03 -6.51 -5.01
N PRO A 14 16.10 -7.47 -4.96
CA PRO A 14 14.86 -7.50 -5.74
C PRO A 14 13.85 -6.45 -5.26
N LEU A 15 12.98 -5.98 -6.16
CA LEU A 15 11.81 -5.17 -5.80
C LEU A 15 10.58 -6.08 -5.89
N LEU A 16 9.85 -6.23 -4.78
CA LEU A 16 8.56 -6.89 -4.79
C LEU A 16 7.46 -5.85 -5.01
N CYS A 17 6.55 -6.12 -5.94
CA CYS A 17 5.33 -5.34 -6.10
C CYS A 17 4.13 -6.20 -5.67
N THR A 18 3.30 -5.70 -4.76
CA THR A 18 2.01 -6.33 -4.43
C THR A 18 0.89 -5.67 -5.21
N SER A 19 -0.14 -6.42 -5.59
CA SER A 19 -1.37 -5.88 -6.19
C SER A 19 -2.55 -6.20 -5.28
N THR A 20 -3.24 -5.16 -4.81
CA THR A 20 -4.45 -5.25 -4.00
C THR A 20 -5.61 -4.66 -4.79
N PHE A 21 -6.68 -5.42 -4.98
CA PHE A 21 -7.89 -4.98 -5.68
C PHE A 21 -9.02 -4.80 -4.67
N CYS A 22 -9.82 -3.75 -4.83
CA CYS A 22 -10.94 -3.47 -3.94
C CYS A 22 -12.14 -2.85 -4.66
N PHE A 23 -13.34 -3.18 -4.15
CA PHE A 23 -14.62 -2.62 -4.55
C PHE A 23 -15.52 -2.66 -3.31
N GLN A 24 -16.01 -1.50 -2.86
CA GLN A 24 -16.86 -1.36 -1.67
C GLN A 24 -16.27 -1.93 -0.38
N HIS A 25 -15.03 -1.58 -0.07
CA HIS A 25 -14.28 -2.08 1.08
C HIS A 25 -13.95 -0.99 2.12
N GLU A 26 -14.77 0.06 2.28
CA GLU A 26 -14.47 1.16 3.19
C GLU A 26 -14.14 0.69 4.62
N THR A 27 -14.77 -0.40 5.08
CA THR A 27 -14.59 -0.98 6.42
C THR A 27 -13.35 -1.86 6.55
N TYR A 28 -12.79 -2.35 5.44
CA TYR A 28 -11.70 -3.35 5.44
C TYR A 28 -10.38 -2.83 4.87
N VAL A 29 -10.44 -1.89 3.93
CA VAL A 29 -9.27 -1.45 3.16
C VAL A 29 -8.18 -0.87 4.07
N ARG A 30 -8.56 -0.17 5.14
CA ARG A 30 -7.62 0.32 6.16
C ARG A 30 -6.84 -0.81 6.82
N GLN A 31 -7.55 -1.83 7.32
CA GLN A 31 -6.91 -2.97 7.99
C GLN A 31 -6.00 -3.75 7.03
N CYS A 32 -6.42 -3.90 5.78
CA CYS A 32 -5.61 -4.53 4.74
C CYS A 32 -4.28 -3.79 4.54
N ILE A 33 -4.33 -2.47 4.30
CA ILE A 33 -3.13 -1.65 4.08
C ILE A 33 -2.19 -1.69 5.29
N GLU A 34 -2.73 -1.51 6.50
CA GLU A 34 -1.95 -1.59 7.74
C GLU A 34 -1.26 -2.96 7.91
N SER A 35 -1.95 -4.05 7.58
CA SER A 35 -1.38 -5.40 7.67
C SER A 35 -0.18 -5.59 6.72
N ILE A 36 -0.23 -4.99 5.52
CA ILE A 36 0.87 -4.98 4.55
C ILE A 36 2.03 -4.13 5.10
N LEU A 37 1.74 -2.92 5.55
CA LEU A 37 2.74 -1.98 6.07
C LEU A 37 3.50 -2.50 7.30
N MET A 38 2.90 -3.41 8.07
CA MET A 38 3.52 -4.05 9.23
C MET A 38 4.42 -5.25 8.89
N GLN A 39 4.42 -5.73 7.63
CA GLN A 39 5.29 -6.83 7.21
C GLN A 39 6.77 -6.45 7.34
N ARG A 40 7.62 -7.45 7.55
CA ARG A 40 9.08 -7.29 7.71
C ARG A 40 9.79 -8.06 6.62
N THR A 41 10.50 -7.35 5.76
CA THR A 41 11.27 -7.90 4.64
C THR A 41 12.72 -7.45 4.69
N THR A 42 13.57 -8.12 3.92
CA THR A 42 14.97 -7.78 3.68
C THR A 42 15.19 -7.14 2.30
N PHE A 43 14.10 -6.75 1.63
CA PHE A 43 14.07 -6.15 0.29
C PHE A 43 12.95 -5.11 0.19
N PRO A 44 13.06 -4.12 -0.71
CA PRO A 44 12.01 -3.11 -0.92
C PRO A 44 10.71 -3.72 -1.45
N VAL A 45 9.59 -3.15 -0.99
CA VAL A 45 8.24 -3.50 -1.44
C VAL A 45 7.54 -2.24 -1.93
N ARG A 46 6.93 -2.32 -3.12
CA ARG A 46 5.97 -1.34 -3.62
C ARG A 46 4.56 -1.93 -3.50
N VAL A 47 3.67 -1.20 -2.85
CA VAL A 47 2.28 -1.62 -2.64
C VAL A 47 1.42 -0.94 -3.70
N CYS A 48 0.91 -1.70 -4.66
CA CYS A 48 -0.04 -1.20 -5.66
C CYS A 48 -1.47 -1.55 -5.25
N ILE A 49 -2.34 -0.55 -5.22
CA ILE A 49 -3.75 -0.70 -4.81
C ILE A 49 -4.63 -0.21 -5.97
N HIS A 50 -5.67 -0.97 -6.31
CA HIS A 50 -6.59 -0.65 -7.39
C HIS A 50 -8.01 -0.65 -6.85
N ASP A 51 -8.65 0.52 -6.87
CA ASP A 51 -10.08 0.67 -6.59
C ASP A 51 -10.89 0.57 -7.88
N ASP A 52 -11.91 -0.29 -7.89
CA ASP A 52 -12.78 -0.54 -9.05
C ASP A 52 -13.97 0.43 -9.07
N ALA A 53 -13.69 1.73 -9.04
CA ALA A 53 -14.69 2.81 -9.03
C ALA A 53 -15.70 2.70 -7.89
N SER A 54 -15.20 2.53 -6.66
CA SER A 54 -16.04 2.45 -5.49
C SER A 54 -16.86 3.72 -5.27
N THR A 55 -18.11 3.55 -4.86
CA THR A 55 -19.03 4.66 -4.51
C THR A 55 -19.08 4.98 -3.02
N ASP A 56 -18.42 4.17 -2.20
CA ASP A 56 -18.20 4.38 -0.77
C ASP A 56 -16.87 5.09 -0.51
N LYS A 57 -16.41 5.14 0.74
CA LYS A 57 -15.16 5.84 1.08
C LYS A 57 -13.88 5.06 0.77
N THR A 58 -13.94 3.93 0.06
CA THR A 58 -12.76 3.10 -0.24
C THR A 58 -11.64 3.92 -0.89
N ALA A 59 -11.95 4.66 -1.96
CA ALA A 59 -10.99 5.48 -2.69
C ALA A 59 -10.39 6.61 -1.83
N GLU A 60 -11.18 7.23 -0.95
CA GLU A 60 -10.72 8.27 -0.02
C GLU A 60 -9.70 7.70 0.97
N VAL A 61 -9.99 6.53 1.56
CA VAL A 61 -9.06 5.85 2.48
C VAL A 61 -7.76 5.52 1.76
N ILE A 62 -7.82 4.94 0.56
CA ILE A 62 -6.62 4.58 -0.22
C ILE A 62 -5.76 5.81 -0.51
N ARG A 63 -6.39 6.92 -0.94
CA ARG A 63 -5.68 8.17 -1.24
C ARG A 63 -4.94 8.72 -0.02
N SER A 64 -5.56 8.67 1.16
CA SER A 64 -4.90 9.10 2.41
C SER A 64 -3.62 8.31 2.70
N TYR A 65 -3.57 7.03 2.34
CA TYR A 65 -2.39 6.18 2.49
C TYR A 65 -1.34 6.45 1.41
N GLN A 66 -1.75 6.70 0.16
CA GLN A 66 -0.84 7.10 -0.91
C GLN A 66 -0.10 8.40 -0.56
N GLU A 67 -0.81 9.39 -0.01
CA GLU A 67 -0.25 10.66 0.44
C GLU A 67 0.69 10.49 1.65
N ALA A 68 0.33 9.63 2.61
CA ALA A 68 1.14 9.37 3.79
C ALA A 68 2.43 8.57 3.49
N TYR A 69 2.45 7.77 2.41
CA TYR A 69 3.57 6.89 2.06
C TYR A 69 4.05 7.09 0.61
N PRO A 70 4.51 8.29 0.24
CA PRO A 70 4.93 8.60 -1.11
C PRO A 70 6.07 7.67 -1.57
N GLY A 71 5.96 7.16 -2.79
CA GLY A 71 6.95 6.24 -3.38
C GLY A 71 6.87 4.79 -2.86
N LYS A 72 6.07 4.50 -1.82
CA LYS A 72 5.81 3.15 -1.32
C LYS A 72 4.45 2.63 -1.74
N ILE A 73 3.40 3.44 -1.56
CA ILE A 73 2.03 3.12 -1.95
C ILE A 73 1.71 3.82 -3.28
N TRP A 74 1.21 3.04 -4.23
CA TRP A 74 0.78 3.48 -5.55
C TRP A 74 -0.68 3.07 -5.69
N ALA A 75 -1.56 4.04 -5.93
CA ALA A 75 -2.99 3.84 -6.05
C ALA A 75 -3.58 4.72 -7.13
#